data_AF-A0A6M5JGZ3-F1
#
_entry.id   AF-A0A6M5JGZ3-F1
#
_cell.length_a   1.000
_cell.length_b   1.000
_cell.length_c   1.000
_cell.angle_alpha   90.00
_cell.angle_beta   90.00
_cell.angle_gamma   90.00
#
_symmetry.space_group_name_H-M   'P 1'
#
loop_
_entity.id
_entity.type
_entity.pdbx_description
1 polymer ?
#
loop_
_entity_poly.entity_id
_entity_poly.type
_entity_poly.pdbx_seq_one_letter_code
_entity_poly.pdbx_strand_id
1 'polypeptide(L)'
;MWKVLGALACACAATLAVQAPAAVLEAGYAGGNANDGIMFDLFASSDVVIQSFDINADFGTYDYSVYYRAGGVSGAQEDPSGWSLLGSFDALTTAGLGSATTLDIADLGLGSGLYGFYITDSGAFSINYGNSLTPSGSVQATSGPLELRVGYGVAAPFAGATSDRAFNGAVNFSAVPEPASWMMMIVGFGAAGAVSRRRSAVALPARI
;
A
#
# COMPACT_ATOMS: atom_id res chain seq x y z
N MET A 1 -3.94 21.41 58.90
CA MET A 1 -4.97 20.60 58.22
C MET A 1 -4.82 20.84 56.72
N TRP A 2 -4.21 19.90 56.01
CA TRP A 2 -3.79 19.97 54.61
C TRP A 2 -4.87 19.31 53.74
N LYS A 3 -5.39 19.98 52.71
CA LYS A 3 -5.95 19.35 51.49
C LYS A 3 -5.80 20.30 50.29
N VAL A 4 -4.77 20.07 49.47
CA VAL A 4 -4.71 20.53 48.08
C VAL A 4 -5.18 19.35 47.22
N LEU A 5 -6.31 19.48 46.54
CA LEU A 5 -6.80 18.52 45.54
C LEU A 5 -6.37 19.02 44.16
N GLY A 6 -5.37 18.37 43.57
CA GLY A 6 -5.00 18.54 42.17
C GLY A 6 -5.89 17.67 41.30
N ALA A 7 -6.67 18.30 40.41
CA ALA A 7 -7.38 17.60 39.36
C ALA A 7 -6.40 17.30 38.22
N LEU A 8 -6.07 16.02 38.03
CA LEU A 8 -5.39 15.54 36.83
C LEU A 8 -6.41 15.49 35.69
N ALA A 9 -6.32 16.43 34.74
CA ALA A 9 -7.02 16.32 33.47
C ALA A 9 -6.23 15.35 32.58
N CYS A 10 -6.73 14.12 32.43
CA CYS A 10 -6.23 13.16 31.45
C CYS A 10 -6.72 13.61 30.06
N ALA A 11 -5.89 14.36 29.33
CA ALA A 11 -6.16 14.70 27.93
C ALA A 11 -5.79 13.50 27.05
N CYS A 12 -6.77 12.64 26.76
CA CYS A 12 -6.63 11.58 25.78
C CYS A 12 -6.61 12.24 24.38
N ALA A 13 -5.42 12.46 23.81
CA ALA A 13 -5.29 12.98 22.46
C ALA A 13 -5.60 11.87 21.46
N ALA A 14 -6.81 11.88 20.89
CA ALA A 14 -7.14 11.05 19.74
C ALA A 14 -6.40 11.59 18.52
N THR A 15 -5.43 10.83 18.01
CA THR A 15 -4.75 11.13 16.74
C THR A 15 -5.72 10.88 15.59
N LEU A 16 -6.18 11.93 14.93
CA LEU A 16 -6.86 11.81 13.65
C LEU A 16 -5.78 11.60 12.58
N ALA A 17 -5.69 10.39 12.03
CA ALA A 17 -4.93 10.14 10.81
C ALA A 17 -5.68 10.80 9.65
N VAL A 18 -5.16 11.91 9.14
CA VAL A 18 -5.65 12.52 7.90
C VAL A 18 -5.06 11.71 6.76
N GLN A 19 -5.85 10.97 5.99
CA GLN A 19 -5.30 10.25 4.83
C GLN A 19 -4.78 11.23 3.76
N ALA A 20 -3.62 10.93 3.18
CA ALA A 20 -3.06 11.70 2.07
C ALA A 20 -3.93 11.54 0.81
N PRO A 21 -3.87 12.46 -0.16
CA PRO A 21 -4.53 12.28 -1.45
C PRO A 21 -4.09 10.99 -2.14
N ALA A 22 -4.97 10.41 -2.97
CA ALA A 22 -4.68 9.23 -3.75
C ALA A 22 -3.44 9.43 -4.65
N ALA A 23 -2.56 8.44 -4.64
CA ALA A 23 -1.33 8.34 -5.39
C ALA A 23 -1.36 7.09 -6.26
N VAL A 24 -0.57 7.11 -7.34
CA VAL A 24 -0.53 6.02 -8.31
C VAL A 24 0.91 5.54 -8.49
N LEU A 25 1.09 4.22 -8.51
CA LEU A 25 2.33 3.57 -8.93
C LEU A 25 2.10 2.99 -10.32
N GLU A 26 2.71 3.59 -11.34
CA GLU A 26 2.57 3.19 -12.74
C GLU A 26 3.65 2.17 -13.15
N ALA A 27 3.21 1.07 -13.77
CA ALA A 27 4.08 0.03 -14.34
C ALA A 27 3.97 -0.06 -15.87
N GLY A 28 3.08 0.74 -16.48
CA GLY A 28 2.86 0.81 -17.92
C GLY A 28 2.05 -0.34 -18.49
N TYR A 29 1.66 -0.22 -19.77
CA TYR A 29 0.73 -1.13 -20.46
C TYR A 29 1.31 -1.69 -21.78
N ALA A 30 2.63 -1.85 -21.84
CA ALA A 30 3.31 -2.26 -23.07
C ALA A 30 2.95 -3.68 -23.53
N GLY A 31 2.64 -4.58 -22.60
CA GLY A 31 2.37 -5.99 -22.85
C GLY A 31 3.60 -6.75 -23.35
N GLY A 32 3.38 -7.67 -24.28
CA GLY A 32 4.43 -8.47 -24.93
C GLY A 32 4.52 -9.91 -24.42
N ASN A 33 3.75 -10.25 -23.39
CA ASN A 33 3.47 -11.61 -22.94
C ASN A 33 2.12 -11.63 -22.19
N ALA A 34 1.55 -12.81 -21.95
CA ALA A 34 0.30 -12.96 -21.22
C ALA A 34 0.20 -14.33 -20.54
N ASN A 35 -0.75 -14.45 -19.61
CA ASN A 35 -1.20 -15.71 -19.03
C ASN A 35 -2.55 -15.54 -18.33
N ASP A 36 -3.01 -16.60 -17.68
CA ASP A 36 -4.18 -16.53 -16.80
C ASP A 36 -3.92 -15.64 -15.58
N GLY A 37 -2.66 -15.51 -15.14
CA GLY A 37 -2.32 -14.82 -13.90
C GLY A 37 -0.97 -14.11 -13.87
N ILE A 38 -0.87 -13.15 -12.97
CA ILE A 38 0.36 -12.46 -12.59
C ILE A 38 0.46 -12.38 -11.07
N MET A 39 1.59 -12.82 -10.53
CA MET A 39 1.99 -12.62 -9.15
C MET A 39 3.11 -11.59 -9.08
N PHE A 40 3.09 -10.70 -8.09
CA PHE A 40 4.13 -9.70 -7.87
C PHE A 40 4.18 -9.29 -6.40
N ASP A 41 5.30 -8.68 -6.00
CA ASP A 41 5.44 -8.15 -4.65
C ASP A 41 5.29 -6.62 -4.64
N LEU A 42 4.64 -6.10 -3.61
CA LEU A 42 4.70 -4.72 -3.20
C LEU A 42 5.50 -4.62 -1.89
N PHE A 43 6.53 -3.78 -1.87
CA PHE A 43 7.22 -3.39 -0.66
C PHE A 43 6.75 -2.00 -0.23
N ALA A 44 6.12 -1.92 0.95
CA ALA A 44 5.71 -0.67 1.57
C ALA A 44 6.77 -0.26 2.61
N SER A 45 7.31 0.94 2.47
CA SER A 45 8.28 1.52 3.42
C SER A 45 7.63 2.28 4.57
N SER A 46 6.34 2.56 4.47
CA SER A 46 5.48 3.15 5.50
C SER A 46 4.05 2.63 5.33
N ASP A 47 3.15 3.00 6.23
CA ASP A 47 1.74 2.63 6.13
C ASP A 47 1.09 3.23 4.87
N VAL A 48 0.39 2.38 4.12
CA VAL A 48 -0.36 2.73 2.91
C VAL A 48 -1.69 2.00 2.89
N VAL A 49 -2.66 2.52 2.14
CA VAL A 49 -3.92 1.81 1.85
C VAL A 49 -4.02 1.60 0.35
N ILE A 50 -4.03 0.35 -0.09
CA ILE A 50 -4.25 -0.02 -1.49
C ILE A 50 -5.75 0.00 -1.77
N GLN A 51 -6.15 0.63 -2.86
CA GLN A 51 -7.54 0.90 -3.21
C GLN A 51 -7.96 0.14 -4.47
N SER A 52 -7.10 0.12 -5.49
CA SER A 52 -7.40 -0.60 -6.72
C SER A 52 -6.14 -1.01 -7.47
N PHE A 53 -6.30 -1.98 -8.35
CA PHE A 53 -5.30 -2.35 -9.35
C PHE A 53 -5.84 -2.08 -10.74
N ASP A 54 -5.09 -1.36 -11.56
CA ASP A 54 -5.37 -1.28 -12.98
C ASP A 54 -4.56 -2.36 -13.70
N ILE A 55 -5.22 -3.20 -14.49
CA ILE A 55 -4.56 -4.28 -15.24
C ILE A 55 -4.54 -3.98 -16.74
N ASN A 56 -3.52 -4.51 -17.42
CA ASN A 56 -3.50 -4.64 -18.87
C ASN A 56 -4.11 -6.00 -19.24
N ALA A 57 -5.21 -6.01 -20.00
CA ALA A 57 -5.89 -7.25 -20.37
C ALA A 57 -6.39 -7.22 -21.81
N ASP A 58 -6.54 -8.39 -22.42
CA ASP A 58 -7.17 -8.54 -23.73
C ASP A 58 -8.61 -8.03 -23.68
N PHE A 59 -9.12 -7.48 -24.79
CA PHE A 59 -10.51 -7.01 -24.85
C PHE A 59 -11.47 -8.20 -24.82
N GLY A 60 -12.35 -8.23 -23.82
CA GLY A 60 -13.30 -9.31 -23.65
C GLY A 60 -14.10 -9.16 -22.36
N THR A 61 -14.75 -10.24 -21.95
CA THR A 61 -15.46 -10.32 -20.67
C THR A 61 -14.98 -11.55 -19.93
N TYR A 62 -14.44 -11.34 -18.74
CA TYR A 62 -13.76 -12.37 -17.96
C TYR A 62 -14.09 -12.25 -16.48
N ASP A 63 -13.82 -13.32 -15.74
CA ASP A 63 -13.90 -13.33 -14.28
C ASP A 63 -12.49 -13.16 -13.72
N TYR A 64 -12.32 -12.26 -12.76
CA TYR A 64 -11.04 -12.00 -12.10
C TYR A 64 -11.11 -12.25 -10.60
N SER A 65 -9.99 -12.66 -10.03
CA SER A 65 -9.78 -12.74 -8.59
C SER A 65 -8.45 -12.08 -8.22
N VAL A 66 -8.47 -11.32 -7.13
CA VAL A 66 -7.29 -10.68 -6.55
C VAL A 66 -7.05 -11.29 -5.18
N TYR A 67 -5.85 -11.81 -4.96
CA TYR A 67 -5.40 -12.36 -3.67
C TYR A 67 -4.24 -11.54 -3.12
N TYR A 68 -4.10 -11.55 -1.80
CA TYR A 68 -2.96 -10.96 -1.10
C TYR A 68 -2.35 -11.95 -0.11
N ARG A 69 -1.06 -11.76 0.19
CA ARG A 69 -0.29 -12.55 1.16
C ARG A 69 0.74 -11.68 1.86
N ALA A 70 0.85 -11.78 3.18
CA ALA A 70 1.95 -11.16 3.92
C ALA A 70 3.26 -11.95 3.71
N GLY A 71 4.39 -11.25 3.58
CA GLY A 71 5.71 -11.87 3.42
C GLY A 71 6.12 -12.17 1.98
N GLY A 72 5.34 -11.72 0.99
CA GLY A 72 5.65 -11.83 -0.43
C GLY A 72 5.27 -13.17 -1.08
N VAL A 73 5.54 -13.25 -2.39
CA VAL A 73 5.20 -14.36 -3.30
C VAL A 73 6.20 -15.52 -3.23
N SER A 74 7.45 -15.26 -2.87
CA SER A 74 8.53 -16.26 -2.94
C SER A 74 8.23 -17.51 -2.10
N GLY A 75 8.15 -18.67 -2.76
CA GLY A 75 7.87 -19.97 -2.14
C GLY A 75 6.37 -20.26 -2.00
N ALA A 76 5.50 -19.37 -2.46
CA ALA A 76 4.04 -19.50 -2.40
C ALA A 76 3.37 -19.44 -3.80
N GLN A 77 4.16 -19.59 -4.88
CA GLN A 77 3.68 -19.44 -6.26
C GLN A 77 2.68 -20.54 -6.66
N GLU A 78 2.85 -21.73 -6.10
CA GLU A 78 2.02 -22.90 -6.41
C GLU A 78 1.35 -23.48 -5.16
N ASP A 79 1.25 -22.67 -4.11
CA ASP A 79 0.60 -23.03 -2.86
C ASP A 79 -0.42 -21.95 -2.48
N PRO A 80 -1.73 -22.25 -2.52
CA PRO A 80 -2.76 -21.32 -2.08
C PRO A 80 -2.70 -21.06 -0.56
N SER A 81 -1.94 -21.83 0.21
CA SER A 81 -1.84 -21.63 1.65
C SER A 81 -1.23 -20.26 2.00
N GLY A 82 -1.91 -19.53 2.90
CA GLY A 82 -1.50 -18.19 3.31
C GLY A 82 -1.88 -17.07 2.36
N TRP A 83 -2.51 -17.37 1.22
CA TRP A 83 -3.17 -16.36 0.39
C TRP A 83 -4.59 -16.10 0.90
N SER A 84 -5.00 -14.83 0.85
CA SER A 84 -6.33 -14.37 1.23
C SER A 84 -6.98 -13.69 0.04
N LEU A 85 -8.22 -14.07 -0.27
CA LEU A 85 -9.00 -13.42 -1.33
C LEU A 85 -9.35 -12.00 -0.92
N LEU A 86 -9.04 -11.04 -1.78
CA LEU A 86 -9.25 -9.61 -1.57
C LEU A 86 -10.43 -9.07 -2.40
N GLY A 87 -10.65 -9.62 -3.59
CA GLY A 87 -11.77 -9.25 -4.45
C GLY A 87 -12.03 -10.29 -5.54
N SER A 88 -13.29 -10.37 -5.95
CA SER A 88 -13.76 -11.16 -7.09
C SER A 88 -14.60 -10.27 -7.99
N PHE A 89 -14.38 -10.38 -9.31
CA PHE A 89 -15.01 -9.56 -10.33
C PHE A 89 -15.60 -10.49 -11.37
N ASP A 90 -16.92 -10.63 -11.40
CA ASP A 90 -17.61 -11.52 -12.32
C ASP A 90 -18.04 -10.77 -13.58
N ALA A 91 -17.84 -11.37 -14.74
CA ALA A 91 -18.20 -10.84 -16.05
C ALA A 91 -17.73 -9.39 -16.28
N LEU A 92 -16.48 -9.09 -15.90
CA LEU A 92 -15.87 -7.77 -16.10
C LEU A 92 -15.49 -7.58 -17.57
N THR A 93 -16.05 -6.56 -18.22
CA THR A 93 -15.62 -6.15 -19.56
C THR A 93 -14.34 -5.31 -19.47
N THR A 94 -13.27 -5.79 -20.09
CA THR A 94 -11.96 -5.14 -20.07
C THR A 94 -11.85 -4.03 -21.12
N ALA A 95 -10.97 -3.05 -20.87
CA ALA A 95 -10.71 -1.95 -21.79
C ALA A 95 -9.84 -2.35 -23.00
N GLY A 96 -9.23 -3.52 -22.96
CA GLY A 96 -8.34 -4.03 -24.00
C GLY A 96 -6.88 -3.60 -23.85
N LEU A 97 -6.03 -4.21 -24.68
CA LEU A 97 -4.58 -4.04 -24.65
C LEU A 97 -4.17 -2.56 -24.70
N GLY A 98 -3.25 -2.19 -23.80
CA GLY A 98 -2.72 -0.84 -23.73
C GLY A 98 -3.62 0.15 -22.97
N SER A 99 -4.78 -0.29 -22.49
CA SER A 99 -5.74 0.52 -21.74
C SER A 99 -6.00 -0.07 -20.36
N ALA A 100 -6.10 0.79 -19.36
CA ALA A 100 -6.35 0.39 -17.98
C ALA A 100 -7.73 -0.25 -17.81
N THR A 101 -7.76 -1.45 -17.22
CA THR A 101 -8.98 -2.05 -16.67
C THR A 101 -8.88 -2.04 -15.15
N THR A 102 -9.72 -1.25 -14.48
CA THR A 102 -9.67 -1.08 -13.02
C THR A 102 -10.37 -2.22 -12.30
N LEU A 103 -9.65 -2.83 -11.36
CA LEU A 103 -10.14 -3.77 -10.35
C LEU A 103 -10.23 -3.04 -8.99
N ASP A 104 -11.42 -2.52 -8.69
CA ASP A 104 -11.72 -1.81 -7.44
C ASP A 104 -11.87 -2.82 -6.28
N ILE A 105 -10.91 -2.84 -5.36
CA ILE A 105 -10.85 -3.83 -4.28
C ILE A 105 -11.37 -3.22 -2.97
N ALA A 106 -11.62 -4.07 -1.98
CA ALA A 106 -11.76 -3.55 -0.63
C ALA A 106 -10.43 -2.91 -0.17
N ASP A 107 -10.50 -1.67 0.32
CA ASP A 107 -9.36 -0.92 0.85
C ASP A 107 -8.51 -1.80 1.79
N LEU A 108 -7.25 -2.01 1.40
CA LEU A 108 -6.32 -2.86 2.13
C LEU A 108 -5.22 -2.02 2.76
N GLY A 109 -5.26 -1.90 4.09
CA GLY A 109 -4.18 -1.31 4.87
C GLY A 109 -2.96 -2.21 4.90
N LEU A 110 -1.83 -1.71 4.41
CA LEU A 110 -0.52 -2.34 4.50
C LEU A 110 0.36 -1.53 5.43
N GLY A 111 0.98 -2.20 6.41
CA GLY A 111 2.05 -1.60 7.19
C GLY A 111 3.38 -1.66 6.43
N SER A 112 4.45 -1.19 7.05
CA SER A 112 5.80 -1.41 6.49
C SER A 112 6.08 -2.90 6.34
N GLY A 113 6.42 -3.35 5.13
CA GLY A 113 6.69 -4.75 4.87
C GLY A 113 6.60 -5.16 3.40
N LEU A 114 6.82 -6.45 3.15
CA LEU A 114 6.69 -7.08 1.85
C LEU A 114 5.37 -7.84 1.77
N TYR A 115 4.61 -7.62 0.70
CA TYR A 115 3.31 -8.22 0.46
C TYR A 115 3.24 -8.77 -0.96
N GLY A 116 2.77 -10.00 -1.09
CA GLY A 116 2.54 -10.64 -2.37
C GLY A 116 1.11 -10.41 -2.83
N PHE A 117 0.95 -10.16 -4.12
CA PHE A 117 -0.34 -10.04 -4.79
C PHE A 117 -0.41 -11.04 -5.93
N TYR A 118 -1.61 -11.58 -6.15
CA TYR A 118 -1.90 -12.47 -7.25
C TYR A 118 -3.20 -12.02 -7.90
N ILE A 119 -3.12 -11.59 -9.15
CA ILE A 119 -4.28 -11.28 -9.98
C ILE A 119 -4.39 -12.38 -11.01
N THR A 120 -5.56 -13.00 -11.09
CA THR A 120 -5.80 -14.11 -12.01
C THR A 120 -7.18 -14.01 -12.62
N ASP A 121 -7.28 -14.45 -13.86
CA ASP A 121 -8.54 -14.86 -14.46
C ASP A 121 -8.79 -16.36 -14.24
N SER A 122 -9.97 -16.82 -14.65
CA SER A 122 -10.43 -18.20 -14.53
C SER A 122 -10.07 -19.08 -15.74
N GLY A 123 -8.88 -18.93 -16.32
CA GLY A 123 -8.39 -19.77 -17.43
C GLY A 123 -8.57 -19.17 -18.82
N ALA A 124 -8.68 -17.85 -18.90
CA ALA A 124 -8.99 -17.12 -20.13
C ALA A 124 -7.75 -16.59 -20.86
N PHE A 125 -6.56 -16.69 -20.25
CA PHE A 125 -5.31 -16.16 -20.76
C PHE A 125 -5.38 -14.66 -21.10
N SER A 126 -6.10 -13.89 -20.29
CA SER A 126 -6.43 -12.49 -20.61
C SER A 126 -5.43 -11.49 -20.04
N ILE A 127 -4.67 -11.85 -19.01
CA ILE A 127 -3.80 -10.92 -18.29
C ILE A 127 -2.49 -10.72 -19.04
N ASN A 128 -2.26 -9.49 -19.47
CA ASN A 128 -1.07 -9.11 -20.21
C ASN A 128 -0.02 -8.50 -19.29
N TYR A 129 1.23 -8.94 -19.48
CA TYR A 129 2.39 -8.50 -18.70
C TYR A 129 3.65 -8.50 -19.57
N GLY A 130 4.77 -8.00 -19.05
CA GLY A 130 6.05 -7.97 -19.74
C GLY A 130 6.96 -9.14 -19.35
N ASN A 131 7.88 -9.52 -20.23
CA ASN A 131 9.07 -10.27 -19.81
C ASN A 131 10.03 -9.30 -19.12
N SER A 132 10.55 -9.67 -17.95
CA SER A 132 11.51 -8.86 -17.22
C SER A 132 12.94 -9.23 -17.59
N LEU A 133 13.80 -8.21 -17.71
CA LEU A 133 15.26 -8.39 -17.86
C LEU A 133 15.97 -8.52 -16.51
N THR A 134 15.27 -8.23 -15.41
CA THR A 134 15.77 -8.37 -14.05
C THR A 134 15.06 -9.51 -13.32
N PRO A 135 15.73 -10.21 -12.38
CA PRO A 135 15.13 -11.32 -11.67
C PRO A 135 13.91 -10.93 -10.83
N SER A 136 13.04 -11.89 -10.58
CA SER A 136 11.92 -11.81 -9.64
C SER A 136 12.40 -11.32 -8.26
N GLY A 137 11.63 -10.42 -7.65
CA GLY A 137 11.99 -9.72 -6.41
C GLY A 137 12.82 -8.44 -6.60
N SER A 138 13.32 -8.16 -7.81
CA SER A 138 13.96 -6.88 -8.15
C SER A 138 12.93 -5.76 -8.26
N VAL A 139 13.32 -4.52 -7.95
CA VAL A 139 12.45 -3.36 -8.11
C VAL A 139 12.12 -3.14 -9.59
N GLN A 140 10.83 -3.07 -9.90
CA GLN A 140 10.30 -2.77 -11.22
C GLN A 140 9.91 -1.29 -11.35
N ALA A 141 9.20 -0.76 -10.35
CA ALA A 141 8.74 0.62 -10.31
C ALA A 141 8.54 1.10 -8.86
N THR A 142 8.53 2.40 -8.65
CA THR A 142 8.40 3.01 -7.31
C THR A 142 7.53 4.25 -7.39
N SER A 143 6.68 4.46 -6.38
CA SER A 143 5.92 5.69 -6.19
C SER A 143 5.76 5.97 -4.70
N GLY A 144 6.33 7.08 -4.23
CA GLY A 144 6.31 7.45 -2.81
C GLY A 144 6.82 6.31 -1.91
N PRO A 145 6.02 5.84 -0.93
CA PRO A 145 6.43 4.78 0.00
C PRO A 145 6.36 3.36 -0.59
N LEU A 146 5.89 3.18 -1.82
CA LEU A 146 5.58 1.88 -2.41
C LEU A 146 6.56 1.51 -3.53
N GLU A 147 7.12 0.30 -3.46
CA GLU A 147 7.91 -0.32 -4.53
C GLU A 147 7.16 -1.53 -5.09
N LEU A 148 6.95 -1.55 -6.41
CA LEU A 148 6.54 -2.73 -7.15
C LEU A 148 7.78 -3.53 -7.55
N ARG A 149 7.72 -4.85 -7.37
CA ARG A 149 8.81 -5.77 -7.72
C ARG A 149 8.37 -6.77 -8.78
N VAL A 150 9.33 -7.15 -9.61
CA VAL A 150 9.18 -8.16 -10.65
C VAL A 150 8.71 -9.47 -10.02
N GLY A 151 7.78 -10.16 -10.66
CA GLY A 151 7.21 -11.41 -10.15
C GLY A 151 7.11 -12.50 -11.20
N TYR A 152 5.95 -13.16 -11.26
CA TYR A 152 5.75 -14.43 -11.93
C TYR A 152 4.47 -14.43 -12.75
N GLY A 153 4.53 -14.93 -13.98
CA GLY A 153 3.34 -15.25 -14.76
C GLY A 153 2.83 -16.63 -14.36
N VAL A 154 1.52 -16.82 -14.28
CA VAL A 154 0.90 -18.04 -13.73
C VAL A 154 -0.11 -18.59 -14.74
N ALA A 155 -0.04 -19.89 -15.02
CA ALA A 155 -0.78 -20.53 -16.11
C ALA A 155 -2.07 -21.25 -15.71
N ALA A 156 -2.35 -21.32 -14.41
CA ALA A 156 -3.60 -21.78 -13.83
C ALA A 156 -3.61 -21.37 -12.35
N PRO A 157 -4.77 -21.32 -11.67
CA PRO A 157 -4.85 -20.97 -10.25
C PRO A 157 -3.83 -21.73 -9.39
N PHE A 158 -2.81 -21.00 -8.92
CA PHE A 158 -1.69 -21.54 -8.14
C PHE A 158 -0.95 -22.71 -8.80
N ALA A 159 -0.74 -22.66 -10.12
CA ALA A 159 0.04 -23.67 -10.85
C ALA A 159 0.73 -23.09 -12.10
N GLY A 160 1.89 -23.64 -12.45
CA GLY A 160 2.60 -23.29 -13.68
C GLY A 160 3.25 -21.91 -13.61
N ALA A 161 3.84 -21.58 -12.46
CA ALA A 161 4.46 -20.27 -12.27
C ALA A 161 5.78 -20.15 -13.05
N THR A 162 5.92 -19.07 -13.81
CA THR A 162 7.11 -18.73 -14.58
C THR A 162 7.72 -17.42 -14.08
N SER A 163 8.99 -17.44 -13.70
CA SER A 163 9.69 -16.27 -13.16
C SER A 163 9.89 -15.14 -14.16
N ASP A 164 10.26 -14.00 -13.61
CA ASP A 164 10.78 -12.83 -14.31
C ASP A 164 9.75 -12.26 -15.28
N ARG A 165 8.55 -12.02 -14.71
CA ARG A 165 7.45 -11.33 -15.36
C ARG A 165 7.18 -10.00 -14.67
N ALA A 166 7.14 -8.95 -15.49
CA ALA A 166 6.92 -7.59 -15.05
C ALA A 166 5.44 -7.26 -15.15
N PHE A 167 4.82 -6.88 -14.03
CA PHE A 167 3.41 -6.48 -14.00
C PHE A 167 3.17 -5.31 -14.97
N ASN A 168 2.03 -5.29 -15.67
CA ASN A 168 1.65 -4.18 -16.54
C ASN A 168 0.30 -3.64 -16.07
N GLY A 169 0.29 -2.38 -15.65
CA GLY A 169 -0.82 -1.82 -14.91
C GLY A 169 -0.43 -0.66 -14.02
N ALA A 170 -1.29 -0.36 -13.07
CA ALA A 170 -1.05 0.61 -12.02
C ALA A 170 -1.59 0.13 -10.66
N VAL A 171 -1.03 0.66 -9.58
CA VAL A 171 -1.53 0.46 -8.22
C VAL A 171 -2.00 1.80 -7.69
N ASN A 172 -3.28 1.90 -7.37
CA ASN A 172 -3.90 3.08 -6.78
C ASN A 172 -3.90 2.94 -5.26
N PHE A 173 -3.31 3.89 -4.54
CA PHE A 173 -3.16 3.83 -3.10
C PHE A 173 -3.25 5.21 -2.45
N SER A 174 -3.48 5.27 -1.15
CA SER A 174 -3.29 6.48 -0.35
C SER A 174 -2.18 6.25 0.67
N ALA A 175 -1.26 7.20 0.79
CA ALA A 175 -0.30 7.18 1.88
C ALA A 175 -1.02 7.55 3.18
N VAL A 176 -0.70 6.86 4.28
CA VAL A 176 -1.15 7.27 5.61
C VAL A 176 -0.08 8.20 6.17
N PRO A 177 -0.33 9.52 6.31
CA PRO A 177 0.60 10.41 6.99
C PRO A 177 0.78 9.90 8.40
N GLU A 178 2.01 9.54 8.74
CA GLU A 178 2.34 9.27 10.13
C GLU A 178 1.90 10.49 10.94
N PRO A 179 1.09 10.32 12.00
CA PRO A 179 0.61 11.45 12.78
C PRO A 179 1.86 12.19 13.21
N ALA A 180 1.96 13.46 12.79
CA ALA A 180 3.18 14.26 12.76
C ALA A 180 3.80 14.40 14.15
N SER A 181 4.43 13.33 14.63
CA SER A 181 4.78 13.12 16.03
C SER A 181 5.84 14.13 16.43
N TRP A 182 6.67 14.53 15.46
CA TRP A 182 7.69 15.54 15.59
C TRP A 182 7.10 16.96 15.61
N MET A 183 6.04 17.23 14.83
CA MET A 183 5.33 18.52 14.89
C MET A 183 4.55 18.66 16.19
N MET A 184 3.90 17.60 16.66
CA MET A 184 3.22 17.57 17.97
C MET A 184 4.22 17.69 19.13
N MET A 185 5.41 17.08 19.00
CA MET A 185 6.49 17.23 19.95
C MET A 185 7.03 18.67 20.00
N ILE A 186 7.24 19.31 18.83
CA ILE A 186 7.68 20.71 18.74
C ILE A 186 6.62 21.67 19.29
N VAL A 187 5.34 21.45 18.97
CA VAL A 187 4.23 22.25 19.51
C VAL A 187 4.12 22.04 21.02
N GLY A 188 4.26 20.81 21.52
CA GLY A 188 4.25 20.48 22.94
C GLY A 188 5.40 21.13 23.73
N PHE A 189 6.64 21.00 23.26
CA PHE A 189 7.80 21.64 23.88
C PHE A 189 7.81 23.16 23.71
N GLY A 190 7.34 23.67 22.57
CA GLY A 190 7.17 25.10 22.32
C GLY A 190 6.15 25.74 23.25
N ALA A 191 5.00 25.08 23.47
CA ALA A 191 3.97 25.52 24.41
C ALA A 191 4.47 25.49 25.87
N ALA A 192 5.16 24.42 26.29
CA ALA A 192 5.74 24.31 27.62
C ALA A 192 6.81 25.39 27.87
N GLY A 193 7.66 25.67 26.88
CA GLY A 193 8.65 26.75 26.93
C GLY A 193 8.02 28.15 27.04
N ALA A 194 6.93 28.39 26.30
CA ALA A 194 6.18 29.65 26.35
C ALA A 194 5.47 29.87 27.69
N VAL A 195 5.02 28.80 28.36
CA VAL A 195 4.41 28.87 29.71
C VAL A 195 5.45 29.12 30.80
N SER A 196 6.64 28.51 30.69
CA SER A 196 7.73 28.69 31.68
C SER A 196 8.26 30.13 31.70
N ARG A 197 8.41 30.78 30.53
CA ARG A 197 8.90 32.17 30.43
C ARG A 197 7.98 33.22 31.05
N ARG A 198 6.67 32.95 31.19
CA ARG A 198 5.72 33.88 31.80
C ARG A 198 5.88 33.99 33.32
N ARG A 199 6.53 33.01 33.97
CA ARG A 199 6.70 33.00 35.44
C ARG A 199 7.94 33.76 35.91
N SER A 200 8.91 34.03 35.02
CA SER A 200 10.16 34.71 35.37
C SER A 200 10.09 36.24 35.35
N ALA A 201 8.97 36.85 34.94
CA ALA A 201 8.81 38.30 34.87
C ALA A 201 8.42 38.98 36.20
N VAL A 202 8.30 38.22 37.31
CA VAL A 202 8.05 38.78 38.64
C VAL A 202 9.35 38.72 39.46
N ALA A 203 10.31 39.57 39.11
CA ALA A 203 11.50 39.80 39.92
C ALA A 203 11.39 41.17 40.62
N LEU A 204 11.35 41.12 41.95
CA LEU A 204 11.45 42.23 42.92
C LEU A 204 12.72 43.06 42.71
N PRO A 205 12.69 44.38 42.98
CA PRO A 205 13.46 44.93 44.13
C PRO A 205 12.74 46.16 44.77
N ALA A 206 13.11 46.75 45.92
CA ALA A 206 14.42 46.83 46.59
C ALA A 206 14.27 47.07 48.11
N ARG A 207 15.33 46.69 48.84
CA ARG A 207 15.61 47.07 50.24
C ARG A 207 15.80 48.59 50.39
N ILE A 208 15.39 49.12 51.55
CA ILE A 208 16.06 50.19 52.29
C ILE A 208 16.28 49.68 53.71
#